data_AF-A0A1H1TRV5-F1
#
_entry.id   AF-A0A1H1TRV5-F1
#
_cell.length_a   1.000
_cell.length_b   1.000
_cell.length_c   1.000
_cell.angle_alpha   90.00
_cell.angle_beta   90.00
_cell.angle_gamma   90.00
#
_symmetry.space_group_name_H-M   'P 1'
#
loop_
_entity.id
_entity.type
_entity.pdbx_description
1 polymer ?
#
loop_
_entity_poly.entity_id
_entity_poly.type
_entity_poly.pdbx_seq_one_letter_code
_entity_poly.pdbx_strand_id
1 'polypeptide(L)'
;MERLPYYLLLHLLSLIVLTAHTFMAFANPAPENRKRTLMITGIAALLMLGSGFGLLALSKIPFATGWVLVKFFCWLGLSALAGVAYRRPHLRDTLSLTALVLIAVALVMVLFKPF
;
A
#
# COMPACT_ATOMS: atom_id res chain seq x y z
N MET A 1 13.16 -18.93 10.91
CA MET A 1 13.29 -17.45 10.88
C MET A 1 14.05 -16.93 9.67
N GLU A 2 14.86 -17.75 9.00
CA GLU A 2 15.67 -17.35 7.83
C GLU A 2 14.89 -16.74 6.66
N ARG A 3 13.58 -17.04 6.54
CA ARG A 3 12.73 -16.51 5.46
C ARG A 3 12.15 -15.11 5.73
N LEU A 4 12.13 -14.67 7.00
CA LEU A 4 11.50 -13.41 7.42
C LEU A 4 12.08 -12.17 6.69
N PRO A 5 13.42 -12.05 6.51
CA PRO A 5 14.00 -10.90 5.83
C PRO A 5 13.54 -10.76 4.37
N TYR A 6 13.34 -11.88 3.65
CA TYR A 6 12.88 -11.83 2.26
C TYR A 6 11.45 -11.30 2.14
N TYR A 7 10.55 -11.75 3.04
CA TYR A 7 9.18 -11.23 3.08
C TYR A 7 9.15 -9.76 3.48
N LEU A 8 9.98 -9.34 4.45
CA LEU A 8 10.07 -7.95 4.85
C LEU A 8 10.59 -7.07 3.72
N LEU A 9 11.66 -7.49 3.04
CA LEU A 9 12.23 -6.79 1.90
C LEU A 9 11.19 -6.62 0.79
N LEU A 10 10.53 -7.71 0.40
CA LEU A 10 9.50 -7.67 -0.64
C LEU A 10 8.33 -6.75 -0.24
N HIS A 11 7.90 -6.79 1.02
CA HIS A 11 6.82 -5.96 1.52
C HIS A 11 7.16 -4.47 1.47
N LEU A 12 8.36 -4.09 1.94
CA LEU A 12 8.82 -2.71 1.94
C LEU A 12 9.08 -2.18 0.53
N LEU A 13 9.72 -2.96 -0.34
CA LEU A 13 9.93 -2.58 -1.74
C LEU A 13 8.59 -2.37 -2.47
N SER A 14 7.63 -3.27 -2.25
CA SER A 14 6.30 -3.16 -2.82
C SER A 14 5.57 -1.91 -2.32
N LEU A 15 5.66 -1.60 -1.02
CA LEU A 15 5.09 -0.38 -0.45
C LEU A 15 5.70 0.89 -1.07
N ILE A 16 7.02 0.92 -1.24
CA ILE A 16 7.73 2.05 -1.86
C ILE A 16 7.26 2.23 -3.31
N VAL A 17 7.23 1.15 -4.09
CA VAL A 17 6.81 1.17 -5.49
C VAL A 17 5.35 1.61 -5.61
N LEU A 18 4.45 1.04 -4.80
CA LEU A 18 3.03 1.38 -4.77
C LEU A 18 2.83 2.86 -4.44
N THR A 19 3.50 3.35 -3.39
CA THR A 19 3.41 4.75 -2.95
C THR A 19 3.95 5.68 -4.01
N ALA A 20 5.17 5.46 -4.50
CA ALA A 20 5.82 6.30 -5.50
C ALA A 20 4.97 6.43 -6.78
N HIS A 21 4.47 5.31 -7.31
CA HIS A 21 3.67 5.34 -8.54
C HIS A 21 2.27 5.93 -8.30
N THR A 22 1.71 5.80 -7.10
CA THR A 22 0.45 6.45 -6.73
C THR A 22 0.61 7.97 -6.68
N PHE A 23 1.65 8.48 -6.05
CA PHE A 23 1.95 9.92 -6.03
C PHE A 23 2.35 10.45 -7.40
N MET A 24 3.04 9.66 -8.23
CA MET A 24 3.29 10.01 -9.63
C MET A 24 1.98 10.15 -10.43
N ALA A 25 0.99 9.29 -10.16
CA ALA A 25 -0.34 9.39 -10.76
C ALA A 25 -1.06 10.69 -10.35
N PHE A 26 -0.89 11.13 -9.10
CA PHE A 26 -1.47 12.39 -8.62
C PHE A 26 -0.80 13.61 -9.25
N ALA A 27 0.53 13.57 -9.38
CA ALA A 27 1.33 14.66 -9.93
C ALA A 27 1.10 14.87 -11.43
N ASN A 28 0.96 13.78 -12.19
CA ASN A 28 0.72 13.83 -13.63
C ASN A 28 -0.25 12.71 -14.10
N PRO A 29 -1.58 12.91 -13.98
CA PRO A 29 -2.59 11.92 -14.36
C PRO A 29 -2.82 11.84 -15.88
N ALA A 30 -1.75 11.86 -16.67
CA ALA A 30 -1.81 11.86 -18.13
C ALA A 30 -2.20 10.46 -18.70
N PRO A 31 -3.10 10.38 -19.70
CA PRO A 31 -3.62 9.13 -20.24
C PRO A 31 -2.54 8.15 -20.73
N GLU A 32 -1.45 8.66 -21.29
CA GLU A 32 -0.31 7.89 -21.80
C GLU A 32 0.38 7.08 -20.69
N ASN A 33 0.39 7.59 -19.45
CA ASN A 33 1.01 6.95 -18.31
C ASN A 33 0.07 5.95 -17.62
N ARG A 34 -1.24 6.05 -17.86
CA ARG A 34 -2.29 5.31 -17.15
C ARG A 34 -2.06 3.81 -17.12
N LYS A 35 -1.83 3.18 -18.29
CA LYS A 35 -1.68 1.72 -18.37
C LYS A 35 -0.49 1.24 -17.55
N ARG A 36 0.65 1.92 -17.68
CA ARG A 36 1.89 1.60 -16.96
C ARG A 36 1.70 1.77 -15.45
N THR A 37 1.18 2.91 -15.02
CA THR A 37 0.98 3.21 -13.60
C THR A 37 0.05 2.20 -12.94
N LEU A 38 -1.11 1.91 -13.55
CA LEU A 38 -2.07 0.96 -12.98
C LEU A 38 -1.52 -0.47 -12.90
N MET A 39 -0.74 -0.89 -13.90
CA MET A 39 -0.09 -2.20 -13.89
C MET A 39 0.95 -2.28 -12.77
N ILE A 40 1.82 -1.28 -12.63
CA ILE A 40 2.86 -1.26 -11.61
C ILE A 40 2.25 -1.19 -10.20
N THR A 41 1.29 -0.30 -9.96
CA THR A 41 0.62 -0.19 -8.66
C THR A 41 -0.18 -1.45 -8.34
N GLY A 42 -0.81 -2.08 -9.34
CA GLY A 42 -1.51 -3.35 -9.16
C GLY A 42 -0.58 -4.49 -8.75
N ILE A 43 0.54 -4.67 -9.46
CA ILE A 43 1.56 -5.68 -9.12
C ILE A 43 2.15 -5.41 -7.73
N ALA A 44 2.52 -4.16 -7.44
CA ALA A 44 3.08 -3.78 -6.14
C ALA A 44 2.07 -4.03 -5.01
N ALA A 45 0.79 -3.71 -5.20
CA ALA A 45 -0.26 -4.00 -4.21
C ALA A 45 -0.38 -5.50 -3.92
N LEU A 46 -0.37 -6.35 -4.95
CA LEU A 46 -0.46 -7.80 -4.79
C LEU A 46 0.79 -8.40 -4.12
N LEU A 47 1.98 -7.94 -4.51
CA LEU A 47 3.24 -8.36 -3.88
C LEU A 47 3.29 -7.93 -2.41
N MET A 48 2.83 -6.71 -2.10
CA MET A 48 2.71 -6.21 -0.73
C MET A 48 1.75 -7.07 0.09
N LEU A 49 0.61 -7.48 -0.49
CA LEU A 49 -0.36 -8.35 0.17
C LEU A 49 0.23 -9.73 0.49
N GLY A 50 0.78 -10.41 -0.53
CA GLY A 50 1.35 -11.74 -0.37
C GLY A 50 2.51 -11.76 0.62
N SER A 51 3.38 -10.75 0.55
CA SER A 51 4.48 -10.61 1.51
C SER A 51 4.01 -10.26 2.93
N GLY A 52 2.96 -9.46 3.06
CA GLY A 52 2.34 -9.12 4.35
C GLY A 52 1.79 -10.36 5.05
N PHE A 53 1.04 -11.21 4.33
CA PHE A 53 0.57 -12.48 4.88
C PHE A 53 1.71 -13.46 5.19
N GLY A 54 2.78 -13.48 4.37
CA GLY A 54 4.00 -14.23 4.68
C GLY A 54 4.65 -13.80 6.00
N LEU A 55 4.73 -12.49 6.26
CA LEU A 55 5.22 -11.96 7.53
C LEU A 55 4.34 -12.36 8.72
N LEU A 56 3.01 -12.29 8.57
CA LEU A 56 2.07 -12.69 9.61
C LEU A 56 2.20 -14.18 9.95
N ALA A 57 2.24 -15.04 8.93
CA ALA A 57 2.36 -16.49 9.09
C ALA A 57 3.66 -16.87 9.79
N LEU A 58 4.80 -16.30 9.39
CA LEU A 58 6.09 -16.58 10.02
C LEU A 58 6.21 -16.02 11.43
N SER A 59 5.53 -14.91 11.72
CA SER A 59 5.51 -14.28 13.04
C SER A 59 4.45 -14.87 13.97
N LYS A 60 3.64 -15.83 13.49
CA LYS A 60 2.51 -16.43 14.21
C LYS A 60 1.50 -15.39 14.72
N ILE A 61 1.30 -14.31 13.96
CA ILE A 61 0.35 -13.24 14.29
C ILE A 61 -0.98 -13.55 13.58
N PRO A 62 -2.10 -13.69 14.33
CA PRO A 62 -3.41 -13.89 13.71
C PRO A 62 -3.80 -12.72 12.81
N PHE A 63 -4.40 -13.00 11.65
CA PHE A 63 -4.88 -11.94 10.75
C PHE A 63 -5.94 -11.03 11.40
N ALA A 64 -6.78 -11.61 12.26
CA ALA A 64 -7.85 -10.88 12.95
C ALA A 64 -7.36 -9.97 14.10
N THR A 65 -6.05 -9.86 14.31
CA THR A 65 -5.47 -8.87 15.24
C THR A 65 -5.83 -7.46 14.75
N GLY A 66 -6.30 -6.57 15.63
CA GLY A 66 -6.96 -5.35 15.14
C GLY A 66 -6.02 -4.40 14.42
N TRP A 67 -4.77 -4.21 14.86
CA TRP A 67 -3.79 -3.42 14.08
C TRP A 67 -3.49 -4.01 12.69
N VAL A 68 -3.60 -5.34 12.54
CA VAL A 68 -3.44 -6.02 11.24
C VAL A 68 -4.61 -5.70 10.33
N LEU A 69 -5.84 -5.75 10.85
CA LEU A 69 -7.05 -5.38 10.11
C LEU A 69 -6.99 -3.92 9.65
N VAL A 70 -6.57 -3.00 10.51
CA VAL A 70 -6.41 -1.59 10.13
C VAL A 70 -5.41 -1.43 8.99
N LYS A 71 -4.24 -2.09 9.06
CA LYS A 71 -3.25 -2.07 7.97
C LYS A 71 -3.79 -2.68 6.68
N PHE A 72 -4.59 -3.74 6.77
CA PHE A 72 -5.24 -4.34 5.62
C PHE A 72 -6.19 -3.36 4.93
N PHE A 73 -7.00 -2.63 5.68
CA PHE A 73 -7.86 -1.57 5.11
C PHE A 73 -7.05 -0.38 4.58
N CYS A 74 -5.95 0.00 5.23
CA CYS A 74 -5.05 1.04 4.71
C CYS A 74 -4.45 0.64 3.36
N TRP A 75 -4.02 -0.62 3.23
CA TRP A 75 -3.52 -1.18 1.98
C TRP A 75 -4.60 -1.22 0.90
N LEU A 76 -5.84 -1.63 1.21
CA LEU A 76 -6.96 -1.60 0.26
C LEU A 76 -7.22 -0.18 -0.25
N GLY A 77 -7.28 0.79 0.67
CA GLY A 77 -7.45 2.20 0.34
C GLY A 77 -6.35 2.69 -0.60
N LEU A 78 -5.09 2.50 -0.21
CA LEU A 78 -3.92 2.96 -0.98
C LEU A 78 -3.89 2.34 -2.38
N SER A 79 -4.21 1.05 -2.49
CA SER A 79 -4.24 0.31 -3.76
C SER A 79 -5.30 0.84 -4.74
N ALA A 80 -6.40 1.39 -4.23
CA ALA A 80 -7.46 1.97 -5.05
C ALA A 80 -7.13 3.37 -5.59
N LEU A 81 -6.31 4.15 -4.86
CA LEU A 81 -6.11 5.57 -5.16
C LEU A 81 -5.49 5.84 -6.53
N ALA A 82 -4.54 5.03 -6.99
CA ALA A 82 -3.96 5.16 -8.32
C ALA A 82 -5.02 5.05 -9.43
N GLY A 83 -6.01 4.15 -9.26
CA GLY A 83 -7.15 4.01 -10.16
C GLY A 83 -8.07 5.22 -10.15
N VAL A 84 -8.31 5.80 -8.97
CA VAL A 84 -9.17 6.98 -8.79
C VAL A 84 -8.51 8.23 -9.36
N ALA A 85 -7.18 8.37 -9.26
CA ALA A 85 -6.42 9.50 -9.78
C ALA A 85 -6.70 9.76 -11.28
N TYR A 86 -6.73 8.69 -12.08
CA TYR A 86 -7.02 8.79 -13.51
C TYR A 86 -8.51 8.99 -13.84
N ARG A 87 -9.42 8.65 -12.93
CA ARG A 87 -10.88 8.87 -13.12
C ARG A 87 -11.33 10.23 -12.64
N ARG A 88 -10.70 10.77 -11.60
CA ARG A 88 -11.02 12.07 -10.98
C ARG A 88 -9.75 12.89 -10.71
N PRO A 89 -9.07 13.39 -11.75
CA PRO A 89 -7.83 14.18 -11.61
C PRO A 89 -7.99 15.44 -10.75
N HIS A 90 -9.18 16.04 -10.78
CA HIS A 90 -9.50 17.25 -9.99
C HIS A 90 -9.42 17.03 -8.46
N LEU A 91 -9.44 15.77 -7.99
CA LEU A 91 -9.34 15.44 -6.56
C LEU A 91 -7.90 15.21 -6.09
N ARG A 92 -6.87 15.50 -6.90
CA ARG A 92 -5.46 15.17 -6.61
C ARG A 92 -5.01 15.54 -5.20
N ASP A 93 -5.41 16.70 -4.68
CA ASP A 93 -4.96 17.18 -3.36
C ASP A 93 -5.62 16.36 -2.24
N THR A 94 -6.91 16.06 -2.41
CA THR A 94 -7.66 15.18 -1.50
C THR A 94 -7.13 13.75 -1.53
N LEU A 95 -6.82 13.21 -2.72
CA LEU A 95 -6.24 11.87 -2.88
C LEU A 95 -4.83 11.80 -2.27
N SER A 96 -4.03 12.84 -2.44
CA SER A 96 -2.68 12.94 -1.85
C SER A 96 -2.74 12.97 -0.32
N LEU A 97 -3.62 13.79 0.26
CA LEU A 97 -3.84 13.82 1.71
C LEU A 97 -4.36 12.47 2.22
N THR A 98 -5.30 11.86 1.50
CA THR A 98 -5.84 10.54 1.86
C THR A 98 -4.73 9.48 1.84
N ALA A 99 -3.89 9.45 0.81
CA ALA A 99 -2.73 8.55 0.74
C ALA A 99 -1.78 8.75 1.93
N LEU A 100 -1.47 10.00 2.25
CA LEU A 100 -0.59 10.34 3.38
C LEU A 100 -1.17 9.86 4.71
N VAL A 101 -2.47 10.08 4.95
CA VAL A 101 -3.16 9.61 6.16
C VAL A 101 -3.15 8.09 6.25
N LEU A 102 -3.45 7.38 5.16
CA LEU A 102 -3.43 5.90 5.15
C LEU A 102 -2.03 5.35 5.46
N ILE A 103 -0.98 5.96 4.91
CA ILE A 103 0.41 5.57 5.18
C ILE A 103 0.77 5.85 6.64
N ALA A 104 0.44 7.04 7.15
CA ALA A 104 0.71 7.41 8.53
C ALA A 104 0.01 6.48 9.53
N VAL A 105 -1.27 6.17 9.30
CA VAL A 105 -2.02 5.21 10.12
C VAL A 105 -1.39 3.82 10.05
N ALA A 106 -1.03 3.33 8.86
CA ALA A 106 -0.37 2.03 8.72
C ALA A 106 0.98 1.95 9.47
N LEU A 107 1.74 3.05 9.50
CA LEU A 107 2.99 3.16 10.27
C LEU A 107 2.73 3.15 11.79
N VAL A 108 1.78 3.94 12.28
CA VAL A 108 1.38 3.94 13.69
C VAL A 108 0.97 2.53 14.12
N MET A 109 0.16 1.84 13.31
CA MET A 109 -0.29 0.48 13.60
C MET A 109 0.85 -0.54 13.70
N VAL A 110 1.88 -0.44 12.84
CA VAL A 110 3.00 -1.40 12.89
C VAL A 110 3.99 -1.09 14.01
N LEU A 111 4.16 0.18 14.39
CA LEU A 111 5.09 0.62 15.42
C LEU A 111 4.54 0.37 16.82
N PHE A 112 3.28 0.75 17.07
CA PHE A 112 2.67 0.64 18.39
C PHE A 112 1.88 -0.66 18.59
N LYS A 113 1.46 -1.32 17.49
CA LYS A 113 0.65 -2.54 17.50
C LYS A 113 -0.50 -2.49 18.52
N PRO A 114 -1.32 -1.42 18.53
CA PRO A 114 -2.41 -1.32 19.47
C PRO A 114 -3.42 -2.41 19.10
N PHE A 115 -3.74 -3.31 20.05
CA PHE A 115 -4.75 -4.38 19.98
C PHE A 115 -4.62 -5.44 18.86
#